data_AF-A0A2A7MJR5-F1
#
_entry.id   AF-A0A2A7MJR5-F1
#
_cell.length_a   1.000
_cell.length_b   1.000
_cell.length_c   1.000
_cell.angle_alpha   90.00
_cell.angle_beta   90.00
_cell.angle_gamma   90.00
#
_symmetry.space_group_name_H-M   'P 1'
#
loop_
_entity.id
_entity.type
_entity.pdbx_description
1 polymer ?
#
loop_
_entity_poly.entity_id
_entity_poly.type
_entity_poly.pdbx_seq_one_letter_code
_entity_poly.pdbx_strand_id
1 'polypeptide(L)'
;MIIRENNVKVEEYSDEFMIKPEDREYKPEELIFFDLEHYVYKKPKCIGVFGACEYDKKSKEIKVTQYMIEDKYEATYILYLAKKYFVNMKEKGKKAIVTFSGNNDFTVINYLFKEQEIYYNFEDEFDSIDIQKEYEKDKNSSIGLKNLEKIFDIVREGEVISGSNLAKTFHKVIKDRSYFKRMPQEKIDKILQYNEQDVVNLYYIYVNWKKYIFEEVEEEIEDIDEIKNIEEIEEDDDDNAEVIVEIDKEDIKDNLA
;
A
#
# COMPACT_ATOMS: atom_id res chain seq x y z
N MET A 1 -19.17 -0.59 -5.20
CA MET A 1 -17.89 -0.78 -4.52
C MET A 1 -17.61 -2.26 -4.43
N ILE A 2 -16.41 -2.67 -4.79
CA ILE A 2 -15.95 -4.03 -4.55
C ILE A 2 -15.43 -4.12 -3.12
N ILE A 3 -15.94 -5.09 -2.38
CA ILE A 3 -15.41 -5.50 -1.07
C ILE A 3 -14.94 -6.94 -1.24
N ARG A 4 -13.66 -7.17 -0.99
CA ARG A 4 -13.03 -8.49 -1.15
C ARG A 4 -12.34 -8.86 0.16
N GLU A 5 -12.65 -10.06 0.63
CA GLU A 5 -11.96 -10.71 1.75
C GLU A 5 -11.36 -12.00 1.22
N ASN A 6 -10.07 -12.23 1.49
CA ASN A 6 -9.34 -13.42 1.05
C ASN A 6 -8.50 -13.98 2.20
N ASN A 7 -8.29 -15.30 2.21
CA ASN A 7 -7.44 -15.97 3.18
C ASN A 7 -6.27 -16.63 2.44
N VAL A 8 -5.05 -16.23 2.80
CA VAL A 8 -3.82 -16.79 2.26
C VAL A 8 -3.19 -17.67 3.32
N LYS A 9 -2.99 -18.96 3.00
CA LYS A 9 -2.29 -19.88 3.91
C LYS A 9 -0.82 -19.53 3.93
N VAL A 10 -0.25 -19.50 5.13
CA VAL A 10 1.17 -19.23 5.32
C VAL A 10 1.83 -20.32 6.15
N GLU A 11 3.14 -20.44 5.97
CA GLU A 11 3.96 -21.32 6.78
C GLU A 11 4.14 -20.77 8.21
N GLU A 12 4.68 -21.59 9.10
CA GLU A 12 5.04 -21.11 10.43
C GLU A 12 6.22 -20.13 10.33
N TYR A 13 6.12 -19.02 11.06
CA TYR A 13 7.21 -18.05 11.18
C TYR A 13 8.05 -18.32 12.44
N SER A 14 9.29 -17.85 12.43
CA SER A 14 10.19 -17.88 13.58
C SER A 14 10.43 -16.47 14.11
N ASP A 15 10.29 -16.28 15.42
CA ASP A 15 10.54 -15.00 16.09
C ASP A 15 11.99 -14.49 15.87
N GLU A 16 12.91 -15.40 15.54
CA GLU A 16 14.32 -15.08 15.33
C GLU A 16 14.58 -14.27 14.06
N PHE A 17 13.73 -14.43 13.02
CA PHE A 17 13.93 -13.83 11.71
C PHE A 17 13.20 -12.51 11.51
N MET A 18 12.33 -12.11 12.43
CA MET A 18 11.48 -10.95 12.25
C MET A 18 12.23 -9.61 12.39
N ILE A 19 11.66 -8.55 11.80
CA ILE A 19 12.06 -7.17 12.08
C ILE A 19 11.88 -6.87 13.58
N LYS A 20 12.85 -6.17 14.18
CA LYS A 20 12.79 -5.68 15.57
C LYS A 20 13.04 -4.17 15.62
N PRO A 21 12.02 -3.33 15.32
CA PRO A 21 12.19 -1.89 15.22
C PRO A 21 12.50 -1.29 16.61
N GLU A 22 13.60 -0.58 16.76
CA GLU A 22 13.94 0.17 17.99
C GLU A 22 13.83 -0.66 19.29
N ASP A 23 14.26 -1.94 19.26
CA ASP A 23 14.12 -2.91 20.35
C ASP A 23 12.67 -3.21 20.80
N ARG A 24 11.67 -2.81 20.00
CA ARG A 24 10.28 -3.21 20.18
C ARG A 24 10.04 -4.52 19.43
N GLU A 25 9.40 -5.46 20.12
CA GLU A 25 9.03 -6.75 19.54
C GLU A 25 7.51 -6.83 19.40
N TYR A 26 7.04 -6.78 18.15
CA TYR A 26 5.65 -7.06 17.82
C TYR A 26 5.56 -8.45 17.22
N LYS A 27 4.57 -9.23 17.65
CA LYS A 27 4.26 -10.49 16.99
C LYS A 27 3.37 -10.24 15.77
N PRO A 28 3.38 -11.09 14.74
CA PRO A 28 2.54 -10.91 13.57
C PRO A 28 1.04 -10.80 13.89
N GLU A 29 0.55 -11.48 14.94
CA GLU A 29 -0.84 -11.32 15.39
C GLU A 29 -1.19 -9.93 15.95
N GLU A 30 -0.20 -9.08 16.21
CA GLU A 30 -0.37 -7.71 16.72
C GLU A 30 -0.26 -6.65 15.62
N LEU A 31 0.00 -7.06 14.38
CA LEU A 31 0.29 -6.17 13.25
C LEU A 31 -0.87 -6.09 12.26
N ILE A 32 -0.92 -4.94 11.59
CA ILE A 32 -1.70 -4.69 10.38
C ILE A 32 -0.69 -4.38 9.28
N PHE A 33 -0.75 -5.07 8.15
CA PHE A 33 0.02 -4.71 6.95
C PHE A 33 -0.89 -3.91 6.05
N PHE A 34 -0.43 -2.76 5.56
CA PHE A 34 -1.29 -1.75 4.96
C PHE A 34 -0.64 -1.10 3.74
N ASP A 35 -1.46 -0.90 2.69
CA ASP A 35 -1.08 -0.25 1.44
C ASP A 35 -2.31 0.39 0.76
N LEU A 36 -2.11 1.49 0.04
CA LEU A 36 -3.16 2.16 -0.73
C LEU A 36 -2.79 2.31 -2.20
N GLU A 37 -3.77 2.06 -3.07
CA GLU A 37 -3.74 2.61 -4.42
C GLU A 37 -4.53 3.91 -4.46
N HIS A 38 -3.89 5.02 -4.81
CA HIS A 38 -4.50 6.33 -4.71
C HIS A 38 -4.26 7.22 -5.93
N TYR A 39 -5.14 8.20 -6.13
CA TYR A 39 -5.00 9.21 -7.16
C TYR A 39 -4.80 10.60 -6.55
N VAL A 40 -3.70 11.25 -6.95
CA VAL A 40 -3.29 12.59 -6.54
C VAL A 40 -3.23 13.48 -7.78
N TYR A 41 -3.81 14.67 -7.71
CA TYR A 41 -3.61 15.72 -8.71
C TYR A 41 -3.62 17.08 -8.04
N LYS A 42 -2.42 17.65 -7.84
CA LYS A 42 -2.10 18.79 -6.96
C LYS A 42 -2.39 18.55 -5.47
N LYS A 43 -3.45 17.80 -5.17
CA LYS A 43 -3.84 17.29 -3.86
C LYS A 43 -4.45 15.89 -3.98
N PRO A 44 -4.46 15.08 -2.92
CA PRO A 44 -5.14 13.79 -2.91
C PRO A 44 -6.61 13.93 -3.33
N LYS A 45 -7.07 13.03 -4.21
CA LYS A 45 -8.43 13.06 -4.77
C LYS A 45 -9.27 11.88 -4.29
N CYS A 46 -8.70 10.68 -4.26
CA CYS A 46 -9.37 9.49 -3.77
C CYS A 46 -8.38 8.38 -3.43
N ILE A 47 -8.83 7.49 -2.57
CA ILE A 47 -8.31 6.12 -2.46
C ILE A 47 -9.05 5.29 -3.51
N GLY A 48 -8.29 4.73 -4.45
CA GLY A 48 -8.78 3.81 -5.47
C GLY A 48 -8.98 2.40 -4.92
N VAL A 49 -7.96 1.89 -4.22
CA VAL A 49 -7.99 0.64 -3.47
C VAL A 49 -7.45 0.88 -2.07
N PHE A 50 -8.21 0.45 -1.07
CA PHE A 50 -7.72 0.22 0.28
C PHE A 50 -7.30 -1.25 0.37
N GLY A 51 -6.05 -1.51 0.77
CA GLY A 51 -5.56 -2.86 1.04
C GLY A 51 -5.03 -2.97 2.46
N ALA A 52 -5.46 -4.00 3.19
CA ALA A 52 -4.83 -4.34 4.45
C ALA A 52 -4.91 -5.85 4.73
N CYS A 53 -3.97 -6.37 5.50
CA CYS A 53 -4.06 -7.74 5.99
C CYS A 53 -3.60 -7.92 7.43
N GLU A 54 -4.12 -8.98 8.08
CA GLU A 54 -3.74 -9.40 9.42
C GLU A 54 -3.39 -10.89 9.46
N TYR A 55 -2.43 -11.29 10.31
CA TYR A 55 -2.16 -12.70 10.57
C TYR A 55 -3.12 -13.24 11.64
N ASP A 56 -3.85 -14.33 11.32
CA ASP A 56 -4.64 -15.11 12.27
C ASP A 56 -3.88 -16.36 12.71
N LYS A 57 -3.36 -16.31 13.94
CA LYS A 57 -2.63 -17.41 14.57
C LYS A 57 -3.43 -18.71 14.69
N LYS A 58 -4.77 -18.63 14.81
CA LYS A 58 -5.59 -19.83 15.00
C LYS A 58 -5.71 -20.64 13.71
N SER A 59 -5.90 -19.97 12.58
CA SER A 59 -5.99 -20.63 11.28
C SER A 59 -4.66 -20.73 10.54
N LYS A 60 -3.62 -20.01 10.99
CA LYS A 60 -2.32 -19.86 10.30
C LYS A 60 -2.51 -19.29 8.90
N GLU A 61 -3.30 -18.23 8.81
CA GLU A 61 -3.64 -17.57 7.56
C GLU A 61 -3.46 -16.06 7.69
N ILE A 62 -3.06 -15.43 6.60
CA ILE A 62 -3.22 -13.99 6.41
C ILE A 62 -4.65 -13.74 5.94
N LYS A 63 -5.37 -12.86 6.64
CA LYS A 63 -6.69 -12.37 6.25
C LYS A 63 -6.53 -11.03 5.56
N VAL A 64 -6.77 -11.01 4.26
CA VAL A 64 -6.70 -9.82 3.42
C VAL A 64 -8.09 -9.18 3.34
N THR A 65 -8.15 -7.86 3.49
CA THR A 65 -9.35 -7.04 3.28
C THR A 65 -9.03 -5.97 2.25
N GLN A 66 -9.85 -5.87 1.20
CA GLN A 66 -9.73 -4.86 0.17
C GLN A 66 -11.06 -4.16 -0.11
N TYR A 67 -10.99 -2.84 -0.32
CA TYR A 67 -12.12 -2.04 -0.80
C TYR A 67 -11.68 -1.30 -2.07
N MET A 68 -12.42 -1.43 -3.17
CA MET A 68 -12.14 -0.72 -4.41
C MET A 68 -13.35 0.08 -4.87
N ILE A 69 -13.15 1.37 -5.13
CA ILE A 69 -14.22 2.26 -5.61
C ILE A 69 -14.58 1.95 -7.07
N GLU A 70 -15.86 2.02 -7.38
CA GLU A 70 -16.39 1.85 -8.74
C GLU A 70 -16.79 3.19 -9.36
N ASP A 71 -17.02 4.22 -8.54
CA ASP A 71 -17.27 5.58 -9.00
C ASP A 71 -16.94 6.63 -7.92
N LYS A 72 -17.11 7.91 -8.27
CA LYS A 72 -16.80 9.04 -7.38
C LYS A 72 -17.64 9.15 -6.11
N TYR A 73 -18.83 8.57 -6.05
CA TYR A 73 -19.69 8.64 -4.86
C TYR A 73 -19.17 7.71 -3.76
N GLU A 74 -18.40 6.71 -4.15
CA GLU A 74 -17.79 5.74 -3.26
C GLU A 74 -16.47 6.24 -2.67
N ALA A 75 -15.90 7.32 -3.22
CA ALA A 75 -14.65 7.93 -2.76
C ALA A 75 -14.72 8.45 -1.31
N THR A 76 -15.89 8.90 -0.84
CA THR A 76 -16.09 9.22 0.58
C THR A 76 -16.42 7.97 1.39
N TYR A 77 -17.16 7.03 0.81
CA TYR A 77 -17.59 5.82 1.52
C TYR A 77 -16.42 4.90 1.91
N ILE A 78 -15.41 4.78 1.04
CA ILE A 78 -14.20 4.00 1.32
C ILE A 78 -13.43 4.52 2.54
N LEU A 79 -13.48 5.83 2.82
CA LEU A 79 -12.84 6.44 3.98
C LEU A 79 -13.51 6.01 5.29
N TYR A 80 -14.84 5.93 5.30
CA TYR A 80 -15.58 5.40 6.45
C TYR A 80 -15.31 3.91 6.68
N LEU A 81 -15.18 3.13 5.60
CA LEU A 81 -14.80 1.72 5.70
C LEU A 81 -13.36 1.55 6.21
N ALA A 82 -12.42 2.36 5.73
CA ALA A 82 -11.04 2.37 6.21
C ALA A 82 -10.99 2.71 7.71
N LYS A 83 -11.64 3.80 8.14
CA LYS A 83 -11.74 4.14 9.57
C LYS A 83 -12.33 2.99 10.39
N LYS A 84 -13.44 2.41 9.93
CA LYS A 84 -14.08 1.28 10.60
C LYS A 84 -13.14 0.07 10.70
N TYR A 85 -12.37 -0.21 9.64
CA TYR A 85 -11.38 -1.28 9.64
C TYR A 85 -10.35 -1.07 10.76
N PHE A 86 -9.71 0.10 10.82
CA PHE A 86 -8.68 0.37 11.82
C PHE A 86 -9.23 0.40 13.26
N VAL A 87 -10.41 0.96 13.49
CA VAL A 87 -11.09 0.88 14.80
C VAL A 87 -11.30 -0.58 15.21
N ASN A 88 -11.86 -1.41 14.33
CA ASN A 88 -12.07 -2.83 14.61
C ASN A 88 -10.75 -3.57 14.87
N MET A 89 -9.69 -3.24 14.15
CA MET A 89 -8.36 -3.83 14.36
C MET A 89 -7.76 -3.43 15.70
N LYS A 90 -7.92 -2.17 16.11
CA LYS A 90 -7.51 -1.72 17.44
C LYS A 90 -8.25 -2.49 18.55
N GLU A 91 -9.56 -2.68 18.40
CA GLU A 91 -10.39 -3.47 19.32
C GLU A 91 -9.96 -4.96 19.37
N LYS A 92 -9.47 -5.50 18.25
CA LYS A 92 -8.86 -6.85 18.19
C LYS A 92 -7.48 -6.94 18.84
N GLY A 93 -6.93 -5.82 19.33
CA GLY A 93 -5.64 -5.77 20.01
C GLY A 93 -4.44 -5.56 19.09
N LYS A 94 -4.65 -5.10 17.85
CA LYS A 94 -3.55 -4.67 16.98
C LYS A 94 -2.85 -3.45 17.56
N LYS A 95 -1.53 -3.39 17.42
CA LYS A 95 -0.65 -2.42 18.07
C LYS A 95 0.10 -1.54 17.09
N ALA A 96 0.49 -2.09 15.94
CA ALA A 96 1.28 -1.35 14.96
C ALA A 96 0.78 -1.59 13.53
N ILE A 97 1.05 -0.62 12.67
CA ILE A 97 0.82 -0.68 11.23
C ILE A 97 2.17 -0.80 10.53
N VAL A 98 2.32 -1.82 9.70
CA VAL A 98 3.46 -2.08 8.83
C VAL A 98 3.13 -1.59 7.44
N THR A 99 4.03 -0.80 6.86
CA THR A 99 3.92 -0.22 5.52
C THR A 99 5.25 -0.31 4.78
N PHE A 100 5.25 -0.05 3.47
CA PHE A 100 6.46 0.23 2.70
C PHE A 100 6.42 1.68 2.21
N SER A 101 7.32 2.55 2.71
CA SER A 101 7.28 3.98 2.38
C SER A 101 5.93 4.64 2.76
N GLY A 102 5.33 4.21 3.87
CA GLY A 102 3.94 4.54 4.23
C GLY A 102 3.64 6.02 4.49
N ASN A 103 4.66 6.89 4.54
CA ASN A 103 4.46 8.34 4.63
C ASN A 103 3.51 8.85 3.52
N ASN A 104 3.62 8.31 2.31
CA ASN A 104 2.76 8.68 1.20
C ASN A 104 1.30 8.27 1.46
N ASP A 105 1.06 7.02 1.85
CA ASP A 105 -0.28 6.51 2.15
C ASP A 105 -0.95 7.27 3.30
N PHE A 106 -0.20 7.49 4.39
CA PHE A 106 -0.70 8.25 5.54
C PHE A 106 -1.00 9.70 5.18
N THR A 107 -0.18 10.34 4.33
CA THR A 107 -0.45 11.71 3.86
C THR A 107 -1.76 11.75 3.07
N VAL A 108 -1.98 10.79 2.18
CA VAL A 108 -3.20 10.71 1.36
C VAL A 108 -4.44 10.49 2.22
N ILE A 109 -4.46 9.46 3.08
CA ILE A 109 -5.64 9.15 3.88
C ILE A 109 -5.94 10.22 4.91
N ASN A 110 -4.91 10.79 5.57
CA ASN A 110 -5.10 11.88 6.54
C ASN A 110 -5.64 13.14 5.87
N TYR A 111 -5.14 13.48 4.67
CA TYR A 111 -5.66 14.59 3.89
C TYR A 111 -7.15 14.40 3.57
N LEU A 112 -7.51 13.22 3.06
CA LEU A 112 -8.89 12.91 2.69
C LEU A 112 -9.82 12.85 3.91
N PHE A 113 -9.35 12.32 5.04
CA PHE A 113 -10.09 12.34 6.30
C PHE A 113 -10.38 13.77 6.76
N LYS A 114 -9.37 14.66 6.70
CA LYS A 114 -9.54 16.07 7.04
C LYS A 114 -10.54 16.77 6.13
N GLU A 115 -10.44 16.60 4.81
CA GLU A 115 -11.37 17.20 3.84
C GLU A 115 -12.82 16.70 4.01
N GLN A 116 -13.03 15.53 4.62
CA GLN A 116 -14.35 14.94 4.86
C GLN A 116 -14.80 15.00 6.32
N GLU A 117 -14.09 15.76 7.16
CA GLU A 117 -14.37 15.90 8.61
C GLU A 117 -14.43 14.55 9.36
N ILE A 118 -13.64 13.57 8.90
CA ILE A 118 -13.50 12.25 9.53
C ILE A 118 -12.36 12.34 10.56
N TYR A 119 -12.72 12.43 11.84
CA TYR A 119 -11.75 12.45 12.93
C TYR A 119 -11.21 11.03 13.20
N TYR A 120 -9.92 10.83 12.95
CA TYR A 120 -9.17 9.62 13.31
C TYR A 120 -7.68 9.97 13.29
N ASN A 121 -6.94 9.65 14.35
CA ASN A 121 -5.49 9.88 14.41
C ASN A 121 -4.75 8.55 14.48
N PHE A 122 -4.05 8.19 13.40
CA PHE A 122 -3.29 6.94 13.34
C PHE A 122 -2.14 6.89 14.35
N GLU A 123 -1.48 8.03 14.61
CA GLU A 123 -0.32 8.11 15.50
C GLU A 123 -0.70 7.92 16.97
N ASP A 124 -1.92 8.31 17.36
CA ASP A 124 -2.44 8.08 18.72
C ASP A 124 -2.84 6.61 18.92
N GLU A 125 -3.19 5.91 17.84
CA GLU A 125 -3.81 4.59 17.89
C GLU A 125 -2.83 3.46 17.60
N PHE A 126 -1.78 3.68 16.80
CA PHE A 126 -0.85 2.64 16.39
C PHE A 126 0.59 3.14 16.33
N ASP A 127 1.52 2.26 16.68
CA ASP A 127 2.91 2.43 16.29
C ASP A 127 3.06 2.23 14.76
N SER A 128 4.07 2.86 14.16
CA SER A 128 4.33 2.75 12.72
C SER A 128 5.65 2.03 12.47
N ILE A 129 5.62 1.05 11.56
CA ILE A 129 6.79 0.30 11.11
C ILE A 129 6.88 0.49 9.59
N ASP A 130 7.95 1.14 9.14
CA ASP A 130 8.19 1.41 7.72
C ASP A 130 9.35 0.54 7.23
N ILE A 131 9.03 -0.48 6.43
CA ILE A 131 9.99 -1.47 5.94
C ILE A 131 11.13 -0.82 5.14
N GLN A 132 10.85 0.25 4.39
CA GLN A 132 11.89 0.95 3.64
C GLN A 132 12.91 1.61 4.59
N LYS A 133 12.44 2.22 5.68
CA LYS A 133 13.32 2.82 6.68
C LYS A 133 14.12 1.77 7.45
N GLU A 134 13.54 0.60 7.72
CA GLU A 134 14.28 -0.51 8.32
C GLU A 134 15.38 -1.01 7.38
N TYR A 135 15.10 -1.12 6.07
CA TYR A 135 16.13 -1.44 5.07
C TYR A 135 17.26 -0.40 5.05
N GLU A 136 16.91 0.89 5.03
CA GLU A 136 17.87 2.00 5.02
C GLU A 136 18.78 1.99 6.25
N LYS A 137 18.25 1.64 7.43
CA LYS A 137 19.05 1.48 8.66
C LYS A 137 20.08 0.36 8.55
N ASP A 138 19.71 -0.77 7.93
CA ASP A 138 20.56 -1.96 7.85
C ASP A 138 21.56 -1.90 6.68
N LYS A 139 21.20 -1.24 5.56
CA LYS A 139 21.97 -1.25 4.30
C LYS A 139 22.51 0.12 3.88
N ASN A 140 22.20 1.20 4.59
CA ASN A 140 22.60 2.58 4.26
C ASN A 140 22.27 2.99 2.81
N SER A 141 21.22 2.41 2.23
CA SER A 141 20.75 2.69 0.88
C SER A 141 19.23 2.56 0.84
N SER A 142 18.59 3.31 -0.06
CA SER A 142 17.14 3.18 -0.28
C SER A 142 16.87 2.09 -1.32
N ILE A 143 15.67 1.50 -1.25
CA ILE A 143 15.22 0.45 -2.15
C ILE A 143 13.74 0.64 -2.47
N GLY A 144 13.29 0.15 -3.62
CA GLY A 144 11.87 0.03 -3.95
C GLY A 144 11.33 -1.36 -3.59
N LEU A 145 10.03 -1.47 -3.31
CA LEU A 145 9.40 -2.71 -2.85
C LEU A 145 9.69 -3.90 -3.78
N LYS A 146 9.60 -3.70 -5.09
CA LYS A 146 9.87 -4.74 -6.10
C LYS A 146 11.31 -5.28 -6.06
N ASN A 147 12.29 -4.43 -5.76
CA ASN A 147 13.68 -4.89 -5.64
C ASN A 147 13.90 -5.56 -4.29
N LEU A 148 13.25 -5.08 -3.23
CA LEU A 148 13.28 -5.75 -1.94
C LEU A 148 12.65 -7.16 -2.02
N GLU A 149 11.53 -7.30 -2.72
CA GLU A 149 10.88 -8.59 -2.94
C GLU A 149 11.79 -9.60 -3.63
N LYS A 150 12.60 -9.17 -4.60
CA LYS A 150 13.61 -10.04 -5.23
C LYS A 150 14.63 -10.56 -4.22
N ILE A 151 15.11 -9.71 -3.31
CA ILE A 151 16.03 -10.12 -2.23
C ILE A 151 15.38 -11.20 -1.35
N PHE A 152 14.05 -11.18 -1.20
CA PHE A 152 13.29 -12.14 -0.39
C PHE A 152 12.79 -13.35 -1.19
N ASP A 153 13.27 -13.56 -2.42
CA ASP A 153 12.80 -14.60 -3.35
C ASP A 153 11.28 -14.57 -3.60
N ILE A 154 10.66 -13.40 -3.48
CA ILE A 154 9.22 -13.22 -3.70
C ILE A 154 8.96 -13.06 -5.19
N VAL A 155 8.28 -14.05 -5.78
CA VAL A 155 7.83 -14.02 -7.16
C VAL A 155 6.39 -13.52 -7.20
N ARG A 156 6.16 -12.37 -7.86
CA ARG A 156 4.81 -11.86 -8.09
C ARG A 156 4.08 -12.65 -9.17
N GLU A 157 2.78 -12.86 -8.95
CA GLU A 157 1.84 -13.33 -9.94
C GLU A 157 1.29 -12.16 -10.77
N GLY A 158 1.20 -12.34 -12.09
CA GLY A 158 0.60 -11.37 -13.01
C GLY A 158 1.59 -10.34 -13.59
N GLU A 159 1.06 -9.47 -14.45
CA GLU A 159 1.85 -8.45 -15.13
C GLU A 159 2.21 -7.28 -14.21
N VAL A 160 3.34 -6.64 -14.49
CA VAL A 160 3.78 -5.46 -13.76
C VAL A 160 2.83 -4.30 -14.03
N ILE A 161 2.14 -3.83 -12.99
CA ILE A 161 1.38 -2.59 -13.02
C ILE A 161 2.24 -1.47 -12.43
N SER A 162 2.19 -0.29 -13.05
CA SER A 162 2.79 0.93 -12.51
C SER A 162 1.75 1.73 -11.71
N GLY A 163 2.19 2.37 -10.62
CA GLY A 163 1.34 3.29 -9.86
C GLY A 163 0.78 4.44 -10.71
N SER A 164 1.51 4.88 -11.74
CA SER A 164 1.03 5.88 -12.70
C SER A 164 -0.18 5.40 -13.53
N ASN A 165 -0.19 4.12 -13.93
CA ASN A 165 -1.32 3.52 -14.64
C ASN A 165 -2.54 3.31 -13.73
N LEU A 166 -2.31 3.00 -12.45
CA LEU A 166 -3.36 2.94 -11.43
C LEU A 166 -3.97 4.31 -11.18
N ALA A 167 -3.14 5.34 -10.97
CA ALA A 167 -3.58 6.72 -10.81
C ALA A 167 -4.43 7.20 -12.01
N LYS A 168 -3.99 6.94 -13.25
CA LYS A 168 -4.78 7.23 -14.47
C LYS A 168 -6.10 6.45 -14.51
N THR A 169 -6.12 5.22 -14.02
CA THR A 169 -7.33 4.42 -13.94
C THR A 169 -8.32 5.03 -12.95
N PHE A 170 -7.89 5.38 -11.75
CA PHE A 170 -8.75 6.00 -10.75
C PHE A 170 -9.17 7.42 -11.11
N HIS A 171 -8.34 8.17 -11.83
CA HIS A 171 -8.76 9.43 -12.46
C HIS A 171 -10.00 9.24 -13.33
N LYS A 172 -10.00 8.22 -14.22
CA LYS A 172 -11.13 7.91 -15.10
C LYS A 172 -12.36 7.43 -14.29
N VAL A 173 -12.17 6.62 -13.24
CA VAL A 173 -13.24 6.19 -12.33
C VAL A 173 -13.92 7.39 -11.64
N ILE A 174 -13.14 8.40 -11.22
CA ILE A 174 -13.67 9.61 -10.59
C ILE A 174 -14.38 10.53 -11.60
N LYS A 175 -13.84 10.67 -12.82
CA LYS A 175 -14.42 11.56 -13.84
C LYS A 175 -15.66 10.99 -14.52
N ASP A 176 -15.66 9.70 -14.86
CA ASP A 176 -16.72 9.04 -15.61
C ASP A 176 -17.36 7.89 -14.82
N ARG A 177 -18.61 8.10 -14.38
CA ARG A 177 -19.40 7.11 -13.62
C ARG A 177 -19.66 5.79 -14.35
N SER A 178 -19.53 5.79 -15.66
CA SER A 178 -19.78 4.62 -16.50
C SER A 178 -18.49 3.92 -16.93
N TYR A 179 -17.32 4.51 -16.65
CA TYR A 179 -16.02 3.94 -17.00
C TYR A 179 -15.81 2.58 -16.34
N PHE A 180 -16.10 2.45 -15.05
CA PHE A 180 -15.93 1.19 -14.32
C PHE A 180 -16.75 0.05 -14.92
N LYS A 181 -18.01 0.33 -15.32
CA LYS A 181 -18.89 -0.66 -15.97
C LYS A 181 -18.38 -1.14 -17.34
N ARG A 182 -17.51 -0.36 -17.98
CA ARG A 182 -16.86 -0.72 -19.24
C ARG A 182 -15.46 -1.31 -19.03
N MET A 183 -14.94 -1.30 -17.80
CA MET A 183 -13.64 -1.85 -17.48
C MET A 183 -13.70 -3.38 -17.64
N PRO A 184 -12.76 -4.00 -18.38
CA PRO A 184 -12.68 -5.45 -18.45
C PRO A 184 -12.49 -6.05 -17.05
N GLN A 185 -13.17 -7.16 -16.77
CA GLN A 185 -13.06 -7.84 -15.47
C GLN A 185 -11.61 -8.21 -15.14
N GLU A 186 -10.85 -8.67 -16.14
CA GLU A 186 -9.43 -8.98 -15.98
C GLU A 186 -8.61 -7.79 -15.45
N LYS A 187 -8.94 -6.56 -15.87
CA LYS A 187 -8.24 -5.37 -15.37
C LYS A 187 -8.58 -5.09 -13.91
N ILE A 188 -9.82 -5.30 -13.50
CA ILE A 188 -10.24 -5.18 -12.09
C ILE A 188 -9.50 -6.22 -11.25
N ASP A 189 -9.47 -7.47 -11.71
CA ASP A 189 -8.82 -8.59 -11.01
C ASP A 189 -7.32 -8.35 -10.87
N LYS A 190 -6.65 -7.87 -11.93
CA LYS A 190 -5.23 -7.48 -11.91
C LYS A 190 -4.93 -6.39 -10.87
N ILE A 191 -5.79 -5.37 -10.76
CA ILE A 191 -5.61 -4.30 -9.76
C ILE A 191 -5.74 -4.85 -8.34
N LEU A 192 -6.78 -5.65 -8.07
CA LEU A 192 -6.99 -6.26 -6.76
C LEU A 192 -5.87 -7.25 -6.41
N GLN A 193 -5.42 -8.06 -7.37
CA GLN A 193 -4.31 -9.00 -7.16
C GLN A 193 -2.98 -8.28 -6.91
N TYR A 194 -2.74 -7.16 -7.60
CA TYR A 194 -1.54 -6.34 -7.38
C TYR A 194 -1.48 -5.82 -5.93
N ASN A 195 -2.54 -5.17 -5.45
CA ASN A 195 -2.59 -4.64 -4.08
C ASN A 195 -2.67 -5.76 -3.01
N GLU A 196 -3.29 -6.91 -3.32
CA GLU A 196 -3.28 -8.07 -2.41
C GLU A 196 -1.86 -8.59 -2.21
N GLN A 197 -1.09 -8.70 -3.29
CA GLN A 197 0.32 -9.09 -3.22
C GLN A 197 1.14 -8.08 -2.43
N ASP A 198 0.93 -6.77 -2.63
CA ASP A 198 1.67 -5.76 -1.86
C ASP A 198 1.51 -5.97 -0.35
N VAL A 199 0.29 -6.03 0.18
CA VAL A 199 0.08 -6.20 1.63
C VAL A 199 0.53 -7.56 2.17
N VAL A 200 0.36 -8.63 1.39
CA VAL A 200 0.80 -9.98 1.75
C VAL A 200 2.33 -10.08 1.76
N ASN A 201 2.99 -9.43 0.81
CA ASN A 201 4.45 -9.42 0.72
C ASN A 201 5.07 -8.64 1.88
N LEU A 202 4.43 -7.58 2.37
CA LEU A 202 4.88 -6.90 3.60
C LEU A 202 4.92 -7.87 4.79
N TYR A 203 3.94 -8.79 4.92
CA TYR A 203 3.99 -9.83 5.94
C TYR A 203 5.19 -10.75 5.75
N TYR A 204 5.38 -11.28 4.54
CA TYR A 204 6.49 -12.20 4.26
C TYR A 204 7.85 -11.57 4.50
N ILE A 205 8.02 -10.31 4.10
CA ILE A 205 9.22 -9.53 4.35
C ILE A 205 9.43 -9.33 5.85
N TYR A 206 8.37 -8.95 6.57
CA TYR A 206 8.46 -8.72 8.01
C TYR A 206 8.92 -9.96 8.78
N VAL A 207 8.36 -11.13 8.48
CA VAL A 207 8.64 -12.35 9.26
C VAL A 207 9.94 -13.05 8.88
N ASN A 208 10.50 -12.75 7.70
CA ASN A 208 11.74 -13.35 7.21
C ASN A 208 12.93 -12.38 7.14
N TRP A 209 12.78 -11.16 7.67
CA TRP A 209 13.74 -10.06 7.51
C TRP A 209 15.20 -10.47 7.67
N LYS A 210 15.57 -11.01 8.83
CA LYS A 210 16.96 -11.26 9.17
C LYS A 210 17.57 -12.38 8.35
N LYS A 211 16.75 -13.33 7.90
CA LYS A 211 17.16 -14.41 7.01
C LYS A 211 17.72 -13.83 5.71
N TYR A 212 17.06 -12.84 5.13
CA TYR A 212 17.44 -12.29 3.81
C TYR A 212 18.34 -11.05 3.89
N ILE A 213 18.24 -10.26 4.95
CA ILE A 213 19.00 -9.00 5.08
C ILE A 213 20.41 -9.23 5.64
N PHE A 214 20.61 -10.21 6.53
CA PHE A 214 21.90 -10.42 7.21
C PHE A 214 22.65 -11.68 6.78
N GLU A 215 22.01 -12.66 6.12
CA GLU A 215 22.76 -13.70 5.41
C GLU A 215 23.31 -13.07 4.12
N GLU A 216 24.60 -13.30 3.83
CA GLU A 216 25.25 -12.76 2.62
C GLU A 216 24.60 -13.38 1.37
N VAL A 217 23.62 -12.69 0.81
CA VAL A 217 23.14 -12.96 -0.54
C VAL A 217 24.13 -12.30 -1.50
N GLU A 218 25.04 -13.10 -2.08
CA GLU A 218 25.86 -12.68 -3.23
C GLU A 218 24.94 -12.50 -4.45
N GLU A 219 24.35 -11.32 -4.64
CA GLU A 219 23.73 -10.96 -5.92
C GLU A 219 24.14 -9.55 -6.39
N GLU A 220 24.65 -9.51 -7.62
CA GLU A 220 24.94 -8.30 -8.39
C GLU A 220 23.62 -7.60 -8.72
N ILE A 221 23.37 -6.46 -8.08
CA ILE A 221 22.28 -5.56 -8.47
C ILE A 221 22.71 -4.91 -9.78
N GLU A 222 22.18 -5.38 -10.91
CA GLU A 222 22.24 -4.61 -12.17
C GLU A 222 21.36 -3.37 -12.00
N ASP A 223 21.99 -2.19 -12.00
CA ASP A 223 21.34 -0.90 -12.15
C ASP A 223 20.56 -0.89 -13.48
N ILE A 224 19.25 -1.09 -13.42
CA ILE A 224 18.34 -0.82 -14.54
C ILE A 224 17.59 0.47 -14.25
N ASP A 225 18.30 1.58 -14.44
CA ASP A 225 17.68 2.82 -14.90
C ASP A 225 17.37 2.68 -16.40
N GLU A 226 16.23 3.26 -16.81
CA GLU A 226 15.67 3.30 -18.16
C GLU A 226 14.89 2.05 -18.65
N ILE A 227 13.58 2.04 -18.40
CA ILE A 227 12.64 1.47 -19.38
C ILE A 227 12.03 2.62 -20.18
N LYS A 228 12.64 2.91 -21.33
CA LYS A 228 11.95 3.44 -22.51
C LYS A 228 11.32 2.26 -23.25
N ASN A 229 10.01 2.29 -23.43
CA ASN A 229 9.21 1.70 -24.51
C ASN A 229 7.74 2.07 -24.18
N ILE A 230 7.19 3.17 -24.68
CA ILE A 230 6.48 3.31 -25.97
C ILE A 230 5.55 2.12 -26.24
N GLU A 231 4.28 2.28 -25.87
CA GLU A 231 3.16 1.80 -26.67
C GLU A 231 2.30 3.03 -27.01
N GLU A 232 2.23 3.34 -28.31
CA GLU A 232 1.33 4.34 -28.88
C GLU A 232 -0.12 3.90 -28.62
N ILE A 233 -0.92 4.78 -28.02
CA ILE A 233 -2.38 4.70 -28.09
C ILE A 233 -2.88 6.08 -28.45
N GLU A 234 -3.69 6.10 -29.51
CA GLU A 234 -4.23 7.23 -30.26
C GLU A 234 -4.62 8.43 -29.38
N GLU A 235 -4.15 9.60 -29.83
CA GLU A 235 -4.59 10.91 -29.39
C GLU A 235 -6.10 11.07 -29.68
N ASP A 236 -6.88 11.28 -28.62
CA ASP A 236 -8.02 12.19 -28.67
C ASP A 236 -7.84 13.18 -27.51
N ASP A 237 -7.78 14.45 -27.90
CA ASP A 237 -7.34 15.60 -27.12
C ASP A 237 -8.16 15.90 -25.85
N ASP A 238 -7.45 16.59 -24.94
CA ASP A 238 -7.90 17.49 -23.88
C ASP A 238 -8.02 16.93 -22.44
N ASP A 239 -6.88 16.92 -21.75
CA ASP A 239 -6.72 17.55 -20.42
C ASP A 239 -5.25 17.42 -19.97
N ASN A 240 -4.51 18.53 -19.97
CA ASN A 240 -3.20 18.64 -19.33
C ASN A 240 -3.32 18.38 -17.82
N ALA A 241 -3.03 17.14 -17.41
CA ALA A 241 -2.78 16.79 -16.02
C ALA A 241 -1.30 16.41 -15.87
N GLU A 242 -0.48 17.38 -15.46
CA GLU A 242 0.85 17.10 -14.91
C GLU A 242 0.69 16.20 -13.69
N VAL A 243 1.18 14.97 -13.81
CA VAL A 243 1.27 14.00 -12.72
C VAL A 243 2.53 14.34 -11.93
N ILE A 244 2.38 15.03 -10.81
CA ILE A 244 3.48 15.29 -9.87
C ILE A 244 3.54 14.10 -8.91
N VAL A 245 4.61 13.31 -9.00
CA VAL A 245 4.94 12.22 -8.07
C VAL A 245 6.05 12.74 -7.16
N GLU A 246 5.70 13.60 -6.21
CA GLU A 246 6.48 13.91 -5.01
C GLU A 246 5.75 15.03 -4.25
N ILE A 247 5.33 14.76 -3.01
CA ILE A 247 4.88 15.81 -2.08
C ILE A 247 6.07 16.10 -1.17
N ASP A 248 6.78 17.19 -1.44
CA ASP A 248 7.78 17.74 -0.53
C ASP A 248 7.10 18.31 0.72
N LYS A 249 7.77 18.14 1.87
CA LYS A 249 7.25 18.40 3.23
C LYS A 249 7.01 19.88 3.60
N GLU A 250 7.12 20.83 2.68
CA GLU A 250 7.14 22.27 3.05
C GLU A 250 5.80 23.02 3.02
N ASP A 251 4.70 22.46 2.51
CA ASP A 251 3.43 23.20 2.36
C ASP A 251 2.40 23.04 3.49
N ILE A 252 2.79 22.52 4.68
CA ILE A 252 1.93 22.51 5.88
C ILE A 252 2.57 23.27 7.04
N LYS A 253 2.94 24.52 6.80
CA LYS A 253 3.04 25.54 7.85
C LYS A 253 2.49 26.84 7.30
N ASP A 254 1.20 27.06 7.52
CA ASP A 254 0.65 28.36 7.91
C ASP A 254 -0.88 28.28 7.94
N ASN A 255 -1.42 28.20 9.16
CA ASN A 255 -2.59 28.95 9.64
C ASN A 255 -3.02 28.37 11.00
N LEU A 256 -2.26 28.76 12.03
CA LEU A 256 -2.74 28.81 13.41
C LEU A 256 -2.50 30.25 13.89
N ALA A 257 -3.55 31.05 13.80
CA ALA A 257 -3.75 32.28 14.55
C ALA A 257 -5.21 32.32 14.99
#